data_AF-A0A0M3JIR4-F1
#
_entry.id   AF-A0A0M3JIR4-F1
#
_cell.length_a   1.000
_cell.length_b   1.000
_cell.length_c   1.000
_cell.angle_alpha   90.00
_cell.angle_beta   90.00
_cell.angle_gamma   90.00
#
_symmetry.space_group_name_H-M   'P 1'
#
loop_
_entity.id
_entity.type
_entity.pdbx_description
1 polymer ?
#
loop_
_entity_poly.entity_id
_entity_poly.type
_entity_poly.pdbx_seq_one_letter_code
_entity_poly.pdbx_strand_id
1 'polypeptide(L)' 'MLFTVPKYEFVLNAESRDQLCSQRVIVRVEDVNDEFPKFDKAQYSATVKENCNATDEERVFLLRLVSI' A
#
# COMPACT_ATOMS: atom_id res chain seq x y z
N MET A 1 -4.16 7.57 0.97
CA MET A 1 -4.50 6.60 2.04
C MET A 1 -3.36 6.61 3.03
N LEU A 2 -3.64 6.81 4.30
CA LEU A 2 -2.63 6.77 5.35
C LEU A 2 -2.34 5.29 5.64
N PHE A 3 -1.20 4.78 5.18
CA PHE A 3 -0.75 3.44 5.57
C PHE A 3 -0.40 3.48 7.05
N THR A 4 -1.25 2.87 7.87
CA THR A 4 -0.95 2.64 9.28
C THR A 4 0.00 1.46 9.36
N VAL A 5 1.23 1.71 9.79
CA VAL A 5 2.22 0.67 10.08
C VAL A 5 1.60 -0.34 11.07
N PRO A 6 1.52 -1.63 10.73
CA PRO A 6 0.94 -2.63 11.62
C PRO A 6 1.72 -2.68 12.94
N LYS A 7 1.00 -2.60 14.05
CA LYS A 7 1.56 -2.70 15.40
C LYS A 7 0.86 -3.82 16.15
N TYR A 8 1.66 -4.76 16.64
CA TYR A 8 1.20 -5.83 17.51
C TYR A 8 1.77 -5.66 18.91
N GLU A 9 0.96 -5.99 19.90
CA GLU A 9 1.34 -5.95 21.31
C GLU A 9 1.13 -7.33 21.93
N PHE A 10 2.21 -7.86 22.49
CA PHE A 10 2.22 -9.15 23.16
C PHE A 10 2.61 -8.97 24.62
N VAL A 11 2.13 -9.87 25.46
CA VAL A 11 2.55 -10.01 26.84
C VAL A 11 3.25 -11.35 26.97
N LEU A 12 4.55 -11.32 27.21
CA LEU A 12 5.33 -12.52 27.52
C LEU A 12 5.22 -12.79 29.01
N ASN A 13 4.68 -13.95 29.36
CA ASN A 13 4.59 -14.41 30.74
C ASN A 13 5.65 -15.49 31.00
N ALA A 14 6.47 -15.27 32.02
CA ALA A 14 7.39 -16.26 32.56
C ALA A 14 6.93 -16.65 33.97
N GLU A 15 6.64 -17.92 34.16
CA GLU A 15 6.11 -18.46 35.42
C GLU A 15 7.10 -19.45 36.04
N SER A 16 7.28 -19.32 37.35
CA SER A 16 7.96 -20.28 38.22
C SER A 16 7.05 -20.64 39.38
N ARG A 17 7.49 -21.52 40.29
CA ARG A 17 6.63 -22.05 41.38
C ARG A 17 5.92 -20.98 42.22
N ASP A 18 6.56 -19.84 42.47
CA ASP A 18 6.01 -18.77 43.33
C ASP A 18 6.06 -17.38 42.68
N GLN A 19 6.45 -17.28 41.41
CA GLN A 19 6.67 -15.99 40.76
C GLN A 19 6.22 -16.00 39.31
N LEU A 20 5.40 -15.01 38.98
CA LEU A 20 4.99 -14.66 37.62
C LEU A 20 5.67 -13.33 37.25
N CYS A 21 6.36 -13.31 36.11
CA CYS A 21 6.92 -12.13 35.50
C CYS A 21 6.23 -11.90 34.15
N SER A 22 5.79 -10.67 33.89
CA SER A 22 5.16 -10.29 32.62
C SER A 22 5.94 -9.17 31.97
N GLN A 23 6.26 -9.32 30.68
CA GLN A 23 6.95 -8.32 29.87
C GLN A 23 6.10 -7.95 28.66
N ARG A 24 5.90 -6.65 28.43
CA ARG A 24 5.28 -6.14 27.20
C ARG A 24 6.28 -6.17 26.06
N VAL A 25 5.89 -6.75 24.93
CA VAL A 25 6.66 -6.80 23.69
C VAL A 25 5.85 -6.11 22.61
N ILE A 26 6.44 -5.11 21.96
CA ILE A 26 5.81 -4.35 20.89
C ILE A 26 6.51 -4.72 19.58
N VAL A 27 5.77 -5.31 18.65
CA VAL A 27 6.28 -5.63 17.31
C VAL A 27 5.72 -4.62 16.33
N ARG A 28 6.60 -3.99 15.56
CA ARG A 28 6.26 -3.08 14.46
C ARG A 28 6.66 -3.76 13.17
N VAL A 29 5.71 -3.90 12.24
CA VAL A 29 5.98 -4.48 10.94
C VAL A 29 6.34 -3.35 9.99
N GLU A 30 7.50 -3.42 9.35
CA GLU A 30 7.89 -2.44 8.35
C GLU A 30 7.07 -2.62 7.08
N ASP A 31 6.58 -1.50 6.55
CA ASP A 31 5.90 -1.46 5.26
C ASP A 31 6.96 -1.49 4.16
N VAL A 32 6.96 -2.54 3.36
CA VAL A 32 7.87 -2.73 2.23
C VAL A 32 7.07 -2.72 0.94
N ASN A 33 7.67 -2.32 -0.17
CA ASN A 33 6.98 -2.25 -1.46
C ASN A 33 6.82 -3.66 -2.08
N ASP A 34 5.93 -4.47 -1.52
CA ASP A 34 5.61 -5.84 -1.95
C ASP A 34 4.32 -5.94 -2.80
N GLU A 35 3.46 -4.93 -2.76
CA GLU A 35 2.28 -4.84 -3.60
C GLU A 35 2.59 -4.19 -4.96
N PHE A 36 2.31 -4.92 -6.05
CA PHE A 36 2.41 -4.37 -7.40
C PHE A 36 1.30 -3.34 -7.67
N PRO A 37 1.58 -2.30 -8.47
CA PRO A 37 0.54 -1.39 -8.92
C PRO A 37 -0.53 -2.17 -9.70
N LYS A 38 -1.81 -1.93 -9.37
CA LYS A 38 -2.96 -2.56 -10.01
C LYS A 38 -3.70 -1.51 -10.83
N PHE A 39 -3.99 -1.83 -12.09
CA PHE A 39 -4.87 -1.01 -12.90
C PHE A 39 -6.32 -1.21 -12.44
N ASP A 40 -7.07 -0.11 -12.30
CA ASP A 40 -8.49 -0.16 -11.91
C ASP A 40 -9.37 -0.83 -12.97
N LYS A 41 -8.94 -0.75 -14.25
CA LYS A 41 -9.66 -1.29 -15.40
C LYS A 41 -8.76 -2.18 -16.21
N ALA A 42 -9.32 -3.28 -16.73
CA ALA A 42 -8.62 -4.13 -17.70
C ALA A 42 -8.29 -3.41 -19.02
N GLN A 43 -9.05 -2.37 -19.35
CA GLN A 43 -8.82 -1.52 -20.50
C GLN A 43 -9.25 -0.08 -20.20
N TYR A 44 -8.43 0.87 -20.61
CA TYR A 44 -8.77 2.29 -20.66
C TYR A 44 -9.04 2.67 -22.11
N SER A 45 -10.20 3.26 -22.37
CA SER A 45 -10.58 3.78 -23.69
C SER A 45 -10.94 5.26 -23.56
N ALA A 46 -10.40 6.07 -24.46
CA ALA A 46 -10.63 7.50 -24.52
C ALA A 46 -10.65 7.94 -25.99
N THR A 47 -11.45 8.97 -26.29
CA THR A 47 -11.50 9.59 -27.61
C THR A 47 -11.05 11.03 -27.48
N VAL A 48 -10.18 11.48 -28.38
CA VAL A 48 -9.67 12.86 -28.42
C VAL A 48 -10.10 13.49 -29.74
N LYS A 49 -10.62 14.71 -29.69
CA LYS A 49 -10.98 15.47 -30.89
C LYS A 49 -9.72 16.05 -31.53
N GLU A 50 -9.61 15.91 -32.85
CA GLU A 50 -8.51 16.52 -33.60
C GLU A 50 -8.51 18.05 -33.46
N ASN A 51 -7.33 18.67 -33.52
CA ASN A 51 -7.14 20.13 -33.46
C ASN A 51 -7.60 20.80 -32.15
N CYS A 52 -7.80 20.02 -31.09
CA CYS A 52 -7.87 20.53 -29.73
C CYS A 52 -6.44 20.59 -29.18
N ASN A 53 -5.97 21.79 -28.85
CA ASN A 53 -4.70 21.95 -28.17
C ASN A 53 -4.77 21.22 -26.83
N ALA A 54 -3.68 20.57 -26.43
CA ALA A 54 -3.55 20.06 -25.08
C ALA A 54 -3.47 21.26 -24.12
N THR A 55 -4.62 21.72 -23.64
CA THR A 55 -4.67 22.61 -22.49
C THR A 55 -4.10 21.83 -21.30
N ASP A 56 -3.40 22.49 -20.37
CA ASP A 56 -2.79 21.79 -19.21
C ASP A 56 -3.83 21.03 -18.35
N GLU A 57 -5.12 21.37 -18.51
CA GLU A 57 -6.27 20.76 -17.85
C GLU A 57 -6.78 19.46 -18.53
N GLU A 58 -6.40 19.19 -19.79
CA GLU A 58 -6.95 18.09 -20.61
C GLU A 58 -5.88 17.13 -21.15
N ARG A 59 -4.72 17.06 -20.50
CA ARG A 59 -3.66 16.13 -20.92
C ARG A 59 -4.06 14.68 -20.62
N VAL A 60 -4.51 13.95 -21.64
CA VAL A 60 -4.71 12.50 -21.58
C VAL A 60 -3.39 11.80 -21.91
N PHE A 61 -2.73 11.23 -20.91
CA PHE A 61 -1.54 10.39 -21.09
C PHE A 61 -1.97 8.92 -21.21
N LEU A 62 -1.86 8.34 -22.41
CA LEU A 62 -1.99 6.90 -22.61
C LEU A 62 -0.62 6.24 -22.38
N LEU A 63 -0.34 5.84 -21.14
CA LEU A 63 0.85 5.05 -20.82
C LEU A 63 0.51 3.56 -21.00
N ARG A 64 0.94 2.98 -22.13
CA ARG A 64 0.93 1.52 -22.31
C ARG A 64 2.04 0.93 -21.45
N LEU A 65 1.72 0.47 -20.24
CA LEU A 65 2.60 -0.40 -19.47
C LEU A 65 2.20 -1.84 -19.76
N VAL A 66 3.00 -2.54 -20.58
CA VAL A 66 2.83 -3.98 -20.76
C VAL A 66 3.52 -4.66 -19.59
N SER A 67 2.75 -5.31 -18.72
CA SER A 67 3.31 -6.27 -17.76
C SER A 67 3.80 -7.48 -18.55
N ILE A 68 5.11 -7.72 -18.53
CA ILE A 68 5.72 -9.00 -18.96
C ILE A 68 5.81 -9.88 -17.72
#